data_AF-A0A0R3UBN9-F1
#
_entry.id   AF-A0A0R3UBN9-F1
#
_cell.length_a   1.000
_cell.length_b   1.000
_cell.length_c   1.000
_cell.angle_alpha   90.00
_cell.angle_beta   90.00
_cell.angle_gamma   90.00
#
_symmetry.space_group_name_H-M   'P 1'
#
loop_
_entity.id
_entity.type
_entity.pdbx_description
1 polymer ?
#
loop_
_entity_poly.entity_id
_entity_poly.type
_entity_poly.pdbx_seq_one_letter_code
_entity_poly.pdbx_strand_id
1 'polypeptide(L)'
;PNQKNIVSRTTHEFLFGAIAELIDNSRDAGATELDIFTGISCYIQFCSDEARNVIVFGKSFKRASDGSSIGMYGNGLKSGSMRIGNDMILFTKRDSICSCVFLSRTFHETEKLDEVIVPLPTFRADDKSPNIITPEDQNKHDTEMQIILKYSPFRCIKDFFYQFDRIKGESGTLVIIYNMKLLDNGSAELDITTDAPSSDKDDLMEPHKRSLRAYVSILYADPRMKVHIQCRKVQTKRLLDTLYAVKRYNFASKTFRTRAERDLAKAKNDVKVGKQLIHCFLQDVQFYIFIVDIYGYAHLRMLPNSLVPHRPYGKFMRLN
;
A
#
# COMPACT_ATOMS: atom_id res chain seq x y z
N PRO A 1 6.83 -10.60 24.16
CA PRO A 1 7.16 -11.99 23.75
C PRO A 1 6.60 -12.28 22.35
N ASN A 2 7.50 -12.69 21.44
CA ASN A 2 7.29 -13.05 20.03
C ASN A 2 7.10 -11.91 19.02
N GLN A 3 8.14 -11.08 18.90
CA GLN A 3 8.41 -10.21 17.76
C GLN A 3 9.55 -10.78 16.88
N LYS A 4 9.76 -12.10 16.92
CA LYS A 4 10.89 -12.81 16.26
C LYS A 4 10.58 -13.33 14.84
N ASN A 5 9.42 -13.04 14.26
CA ASN A 5 9.01 -13.58 12.95
C ASN A 5 8.72 -12.48 11.92
N ILE A 6 9.59 -11.48 11.77
CA ILE A 6 9.39 -10.40 10.77
C ILE A 6 10.01 -10.76 9.41
N VAL A 7 10.95 -11.70 9.35
CA VAL A 7 11.58 -12.14 8.10
C VAL A 7 11.26 -13.62 7.87
N SER A 8 10.00 -13.95 7.55
CA SER A 8 9.68 -15.30 7.08
C SER A 8 10.20 -15.45 5.65
N ARG A 9 11.36 -16.10 5.51
CA ARG A 9 12.05 -16.35 4.23
C ARG A 9 11.30 -17.33 3.31
N THR A 10 10.19 -17.93 3.76
CA THR A 10 9.60 -19.14 3.16
C THR A 10 8.06 -19.13 3.06
N THR A 11 7.47 -18.15 2.37
CA THR A 11 6.06 -18.29 1.91
C THR A 11 5.93 -18.62 0.43
N HIS A 12 6.95 -18.32 -0.38
CA HIS A 12 6.90 -18.53 -1.83
C HIS A 12 7.98 -19.53 -2.26
N GLU A 13 7.58 -20.79 -2.42
CA GLU A 13 8.35 -21.77 -3.19
C GLU A 13 8.42 -21.33 -4.67
N PHE A 14 7.31 -20.76 -5.17
CA PHE A 14 7.15 -20.28 -6.54
C PHE A 14 7.45 -18.78 -6.71
N LEU A 15 8.45 -18.45 -7.53
CA LEU A 15 8.91 -17.08 -7.77
C LEU A 15 7.83 -16.15 -8.37
N PHE A 16 7.02 -16.61 -9.32
CA PHE A 16 5.98 -15.73 -9.89
C PHE A 16 4.90 -15.40 -8.87
N GLY A 17 4.68 -16.25 -7.86
CA GLY A 17 3.81 -15.90 -6.73
C GLY A 17 4.34 -14.71 -5.94
N ALA A 18 5.66 -14.60 -5.75
CA ALA A 18 6.26 -13.42 -5.13
C ALA A 18 6.10 -12.16 -6.01
N ILE A 19 6.19 -12.30 -7.33
CA ILE A 19 5.91 -11.19 -8.27
C ILE A 19 4.43 -10.80 -8.24
N ALA A 20 3.52 -11.78 -8.15
CA ALA A 20 2.08 -11.55 -8.06
C ALA A 20 1.72 -10.64 -6.89
N GLU A 21 2.35 -10.81 -5.73
CA GLU A 21 2.14 -9.94 -4.56
C GLU A 21 2.42 -8.46 -4.86
N LEU A 22 3.39 -8.15 -5.74
CA LEU A 22 3.70 -6.78 -6.15
C LEU A 22 2.66 -6.24 -7.15
N ILE A 23 2.21 -7.10 -8.07
CA ILE A 23 1.14 -6.78 -9.03
C ILE A 23 -0.17 -6.52 -8.27
N ASP A 24 -0.49 -7.35 -7.28
CA ASP A 24 -1.67 -7.23 -6.41
C ASP A 24 -1.69 -5.92 -5.64
N ASN A 25 -0.53 -5.49 -5.12
CA ASN A 25 -0.44 -4.21 -4.43
C ASN A 25 -0.68 -3.02 -5.38
N SER A 26 -0.21 -3.09 -6.62
CA SER A 26 -0.46 -2.05 -7.63
C SER A 26 -1.94 -2.00 -8.00
N ARG A 27 -2.55 -3.17 -8.23
CA ARG A 27 -3.99 -3.28 -8.51
C ARG A 27 -4.84 -2.71 -7.36
N ASP A 28 -4.56 -3.10 -6.13
CA ASP A 28 -5.27 -2.63 -4.94
C ASP A 28 -5.07 -1.13 -4.69
N ALA A 29 -3.94 -0.58 -5.12
CA ALA A 29 -3.69 0.85 -5.10
C ALA A 29 -4.55 1.62 -6.12
N GLY A 30 -5.27 0.92 -6.99
CA GLY A 30 -6.13 1.50 -8.03
C GLY A 30 -5.40 1.85 -9.32
N ALA A 31 -4.20 1.28 -9.53
CA ALA A 31 -3.41 1.49 -10.74
C ALA A 31 -4.18 1.07 -12.00
N THR A 32 -4.14 1.91 -13.03
CA THR A 32 -4.69 1.59 -14.35
C THR A 32 -3.68 0.83 -15.21
N GLU A 33 -2.39 1.13 -15.02
CA GLU A 33 -1.27 0.52 -15.73
C GLU A 33 -0.12 0.20 -14.76
N LEU A 34 0.59 -0.89 -15.05
CA LEU A 34 1.76 -1.35 -14.31
C LEU A 34 2.83 -1.80 -15.30
N ASP A 35 4.02 -1.23 -15.19
CA ASP A 35 5.16 -1.65 -15.98
C ASP A 35 6.18 -2.43 -15.14
N ILE A 36 6.60 -3.58 -15.68
CA ILE A 36 7.60 -4.49 -15.11
C ILE A 36 8.82 -4.54 -16.03
N PHE A 37 9.99 -4.18 -15.49
CA PHE A 37 11.23 -4.09 -16.23
C PHE A 37 12.40 -4.77 -15.52
N THR A 38 13.35 -5.30 -16.28
CA THR A 38 14.67 -5.65 -15.77
C THR A 38 15.74 -4.73 -16.34
N GLY A 39 16.56 -4.12 -15.49
CA GLY A 39 17.73 -3.36 -15.95
C GLY A 39 18.95 -4.23 -16.22
N ILE A 40 19.94 -3.66 -16.91
CA ILE A 40 21.26 -4.28 -17.21
C ILE A 40 22.02 -4.65 -15.92
N SER A 41 21.71 -4.00 -14.79
CA SER A 41 22.31 -4.27 -13.47
C SER A 41 21.48 -5.19 -12.58
N CYS A 42 20.68 -6.09 -13.17
CA CYS A 42 19.91 -7.12 -12.45
C CYS A 42 19.00 -6.55 -11.34
N TYR A 43 18.16 -5.57 -11.68
CA TYR A 43 17.09 -5.12 -10.79
C TYR A 43 15.73 -5.28 -11.47
N ILE A 44 14.69 -5.62 -10.71
CA ILE A 44 13.31 -5.61 -11.18
C ILE A 44 12.65 -4.33 -10.71
N GLN A 45 11.97 -3.67 -11.64
CA GLN A 45 11.22 -2.47 -11.38
C GLN A 45 9.73 -2.68 -11.60
N PHE A 46 8.91 -2.20 -10.66
CA PHE A 46 7.46 -2.10 -10.78
C PHE A 46 7.09 -0.62 -10.73
N CYS A 47 6.56 -0.08 -11.81
CA CYS A 47 6.15 1.32 -11.88
C CYS A 47 4.65 1.42 -12.16
N SER A 48 3.94 2.11 -11.29
CA SER A 48 2.55 2.51 -11.53
C SER A 48 2.48 4.03 -11.44
N ASP A 49 2.00 4.63 -12.52
CA ASP A 49 1.53 6.00 -12.54
C ASP A 49 0.04 6.00 -12.15
N GLU A 50 -0.39 6.95 -11.31
CA GLU A 50 -1.79 7.16 -10.89
C GLU A 50 -2.37 6.11 -9.92
N ALA A 51 -1.72 5.95 -8.76
CA ALA A 51 -2.26 5.17 -7.64
C ALA A 51 -3.18 6.03 -6.75
N ARG A 52 -4.40 5.57 -6.47
CA ARG A 52 -5.35 6.24 -5.54
C ARG A 52 -4.94 6.09 -4.08
N ASN A 53 -4.27 4.98 -3.75
CA ASN A 53 -3.84 4.66 -2.40
C ASN A 53 -2.33 4.43 -2.34
N VAL A 54 -1.70 4.82 -1.21
CA VAL A 54 -0.27 4.54 -0.99
C VAL A 54 -0.10 3.08 -0.63
N ILE A 55 0.95 2.44 -1.15
CA ILE A 55 1.38 1.13 -0.68
C ILE A 55 1.99 1.31 0.71
N VAL A 56 1.21 0.99 1.76
CA VAL A 56 1.66 1.11 3.16
C VAL A 56 2.48 -0.11 3.56
N PHE A 57 3.72 0.12 3.98
CA PHE A 57 4.60 -0.91 4.50
C PHE A 57 4.13 -1.39 5.89
N GLY A 58 3.75 -2.67 6.01
CA GLY A 58 3.53 -3.32 7.32
C GLY A 58 2.21 -3.04 8.04
N LYS A 59 1.29 -2.25 7.47
CA LYS A 59 -0.09 -2.10 7.96
C LYS A 59 -1.08 -2.19 6.80
N SER A 60 -2.06 -3.09 6.88
CA SER A 60 -3.17 -3.14 5.93
C SER A 60 -4.36 -2.36 6.48
N PHE A 61 -4.65 -1.20 5.89
CA PHE A 61 -5.89 -0.45 6.11
C PHE A 61 -7.02 -0.91 5.16
N LYS A 62 -6.75 -1.89 4.29
CA LYS A 62 -7.66 -2.41 3.25
C LYS A 62 -8.87 -3.19 3.78
N ARG A 63 -8.99 -3.35 5.11
CA ARG A 63 -10.21 -3.93 5.74
C ARG A 63 -11.39 -2.95 5.76
N ALA A 64 -11.15 -1.65 5.55
CA ALA A 64 -12.17 -0.62 5.73
C ALA A 64 -12.90 -0.18 4.44
N SER A 65 -12.35 -0.48 3.25
CA SER A 65 -12.93 -0.09 1.95
C SER A 65 -13.20 -1.33 1.10
N ASP A 66 -14.44 -1.47 0.62
CA ASP A 66 -14.97 -2.46 -0.33
C ASP A 66 -14.10 -3.71 -0.51
N GLY A 67 -14.50 -4.84 0.10
CA GLY A 67 -13.79 -6.13 0.23
C GLY A 67 -13.32 -6.85 -1.05
N SER A 68 -13.06 -6.10 -2.12
CA SER A 68 -12.43 -6.45 -3.39
C SER A 68 -10.90 -6.32 -3.41
N SER A 69 -10.29 -5.77 -2.35
CA SER A 69 -8.81 -5.68 -2.24
C SER A 69 -8.19 -7.03 -1.93
N ILE A 70 -7.09 -7.39 -2.61
CA ILE A 70 -6.39 -8.67 -2.48
C ILE A 70 -5.52 -8.69 -1.21
N GLY A 71 -4.78 -7.60 -0.95
CA GLY A 71 -3.80 -7.49 0.13
C GLY A 71 -4.42 -7.33 1.53
N MET A 72 -4.83 -8.42 2.16
CA MET A 72 -5.47 -8.38 3.48
C MET A 72 -4.50 -8.35 4.67
N TYR A 73 -3.26 -8.83 4.48
CA TYR A 73 -2.35 -9.17 5.59
C TYR A 73 -1.19 -8.17 5.80
N GLY A 74 -0.93 -7.28 4.84
CA GLY A 74 0.14 -6.27 4.96
C GLY A 74 1.57 -6.82 4.86
N ASN A 75 1.72 -8.08 4.44
CA ASN A 75 3.01 -8.78 4.35
C ASN A 75 3.51 -9.01 2.92
N GLY A 76 2.62 -8.98 1.92
CA GLY A 76 2.93 -9.35 0.53
C GLY A 76 4.13 -8.62 -0.08
N LEU A 77 4.23 -7.30 0.12
CA LEU A 77 5.37 -6.52 -0.36
C LEU A 77 6.69 -7.01 0.26
N LYS A 78 6.70 -7.33 1.57
CA LYS A 78 7.91 -7.76 2.29
C LYS A 78 8.31 -9.17 1.88
N SER A 79 7.37 -10.12 1.93
CA SER A 79 7.63 -11.51 1.59
C SER A 79 7.99 -11.68 0.12
N GLY A 80 7.29 -10.96 -0.77
CA GLY A 80 7.55 -10.96 -2.21
C GLY A 80 8.91 -10.36 -2.54
N SER A 81 9.19 -9.13 -2.09
CA SER A 81 10.48 -8.47 -2.38
C SER A 81 11.67 -9.25 -1.83
N MET A 82 11.61 -9.72 -0.58
CA MET A 82 12.68 -10.50 0.07
C MET A 82 12.81 -11.94 -0.44
N ARG A 83 11.82 -12.43 -1.19
CA ARG A 83 11.93 -13.67 -1.96
C ARG A 83 12.74 -13.45 -3.23
N ILE A 84 12.48 -12.34 -3.92
CA ILE A 84 13.05 -11.99 -5.22
C ILE A 84 14.52 -11.52 -5.10
N GLY A 85 14.78 -10.59 -4.19
CA GLY A 85 16.12 -10.01 -3.96
C GLY A 85 16.43 -9.86 -2.49
N ASN A 86 17.67 -9.47 -2.20
CA ASN A 86 18.10 -9.18 -0.82
C ASN A 86 17.76 -7.75 -0.40
N ASP A 87 17.56 -6.85 -1.35
CA ASP A 87 17.34 -5.43 -1.08
C ASP A 87 16.25 -4.86 -1.97
N MET A 88 15.48 -3.94 -1.41
CA MET A 88 14.38 -3.25 -2.06
C MET A 88 14.39 -1.77 -1.67
N ILE A 89 14.16 -0.91 -2.65
CA ILE A 89 13.89 0.51 -2.45
C ILE A 89 12.60 0.87 -3.17
N LEU A 90 11.73 1.60 -2.49
CA LEU A 90 10.42 2.01 -2.99
C LEU A 90 10.33 3.52 -2.94
N PHE A 91 9.91 4.12 -4.04
CA PHE A 91 9.61 5.54 -4.17
C PHE A 91 8.12 5.68 -4.40
N THR A 92 7.45 6.55 -3.65
CA THR A 92 6.03 6.83 -3.84
C THR A 92 5.77 8.32 -3.81
N LYS A 93 4.85 8.77 -4.68
CA LYS A 93 4.38 10.15 -4.74
C LYS A 93 2.88 10.18 -4.48
N ARG A 94 2.41 11.11 -3.65
CA ARG A 94 0.99 11.36 -3.41
C ARG A 94 0.80 12.71 -2.71
N ASP A 95 -0.23 13.46 -3.10
CA ASP A 95 -0.68 14.68 -2.39
C ASP A 95 0.47 15.68 -2.14
N SER A 96 1.34 15.87 -3.14
CA SER A 96 2.55 16.70 -3.06
C SER A 96 3.63 16.25 -2.07
N ILE A 97 3.56 15.00 -1.61
CA ILE A 97 4.58 14.37 -0.76
C ILE A 97 5.23 13.22 -1.53
N CYS A 98 6.55 13.20 -1.50
CA CYS A 98 7.38 12.11 -1.97
C CYS A 98 7.91 11.34 -0.76
N SER A 99 7.84 10.02 -0.79
CA SER A 99 8.35 9.18 0.31
C SER A 99 9.18 8.04 -0.26
N CYS A 100 10.26 7.71 0.44
CA CYS A 100 11.10 6.56 0.12
C CYS A 100 11.01 5.52 1.24
N VAL A 101 11.00 4.25 0.88
CA VAL A 101 11.12 3.12 1.82
C VAL A 101 12.32 2.29 1.40
N PHE A 102 13.26 2.09 2.31
CA PHE A 102 14.45 1.31 2.03
C PHE A 102 14.55 0.08 2.93
N LEU A 103 14.46 -1.11 2.33
CA LEU A 103 14.59 -2.39 3.01
C LEU A 103 15.81 -3.13 2.46
N SER A 104 16.92 -3.08 3.19
CA SER A 104 18.18 -3.68 2.73
C SER A 104 18.70 -4.72 3.71
N ARG A 105 18.75 -5.99 3.30
CA ARG A 105 19.44 -7.02 4.09
C ARG A 105 20.94 -6.77 4.11
N THR A 106 21.52 -6.28 3.02
CA THR A 106 22.95 -5.96 2.95
C THR A 106 23.36 -4.94 4.01
N PHE A 107 22.56 -3.90 4.23
CA PHE A 107 22.78 -2.93 5.31
C PHE A 107 22.82 -3.61 6.69
N HIS A 108 21.84 -4.45 7.00
CA HIS A 108 21.77 -5.13 8.29
C HIS A 108 22.91 -6.12 8.51
N GLU A 109 23.27 -6.88 7.48
CA GLU A 109 24.37 -7.86 7.55
C GLU A 109 25.74 -7.16 7.68
N THR A 110 25.94 -6.05 6.96
CA THR A 110 27.21 -5.29 6.99
C THR A 110 27.42 -4.62 8.34
N GLU A 111 26.38 -3.98 8.88
CA GLU A 111 26.43 -3.27 10.17
C GLU A 111 26.12 -4.19 11.37
N LYS A 112 25.88 -5.49 11.12
CA LYS A 112 25.56 -6.52 12.12
C LYS A 112 24.43 -6.12 13.07
N LEU A 113 23.32 -5.66 12.48
CA LEU A 113 22.15 -5.20 13.22
C LEU A 113 21.23 -6.37 13.57
N ASP A 114 20.88 -6.49 14.84
CA ASP A 114 19.90 -7.48 15.33
C ASP A 114 18.44 -7.01 15.14
N GLU A 115 18.23 -5.69 15.07
CA GLU A 115 16.92 -5.08 14.88
C GLU A 115 16.70 -4.64 13.43
N VAL A 116 15.46 -4.76 12.95
CA VAL A 116 15.10 -4.34 11.60
C VAL A 116 14.90 -2.83 11.55
N ILE A 117 15.88 -2.13 10.99
CA ILE A 117 15.87 -0.69 10.74
C ILE A 117 15.48 -0.42 9.28
N VAL A 118 14.47 0.43 9.06
CA VAL A 118 13.96 0.77 7.73
C VAL A 118 13.99 2.29 7.57
N PRO A 119 14.92 2.84 6.75
CA PRO A 119 14.90 4.26 6.41
C PRO A 119 13.64 4.65 5.65
N LEU A 120 12.98 5.73 6.10
CA LEU A 120 11.69 6.20 5.61
C LEU A 120 11.65 7.72 5.37
N PRO A 121 12.60 8.32 4.62
CA PRO A 121 12.63 9.76 4.46
C PRO A 121 11.46 10.24 3.60
N THR A 122 10.96 11.44 3.93
CA THR A 122 9.87 12.10 3.21
C THR A 122 10.26 13.48 2.77
N PHE A 123 9.76 13.89 1.61
CA PHE A 123 10.11 15.12 0.93
C PHE A 123 8.86 15.81 0.42
N ARG A 124 8.94 17.12 0.29
CA ARG A 124 7.92 17.87 -0.46
C ARG A 124 8.19 17.69 -1.96
N ALA A 125 7.14 17.47 -2.75
CA ALA A 125 7.26 17.15 -4.17
C ALA A 125 7.60 18.38 -5.04
N ASP A 126 7.33 19.58 -4.53
CA ASP A 126 7.56 20.88 -5.17
C ASP A 126 9.05 21.22 -5.25
N ASP A 127 9.77 21.17 -4.14
CA ASP A 127 11.16 21.61 -4.05
C ASP A 127 12.15 20.50 -3.67
N LYS A 128 11.65 19.27 -3.44
CA LYS A 128 12.45 18.11 -3.00
C LYS A 128 13.13 18.34 -1.65
N SER A 129 12.68 19.32 -0.86
CA SER A 129 13.17 19.57 0.49
C SER A 129 12.65 18.49 1.46
N PRO A 130 13.41 18.20 2.53
CA PRO A 130 12.95 17.30 3.58
C PRO A 130 11.64 17.78 4.20
N ASN A 131 10.67 16.88 4.36
CA ASN A 131 9.42 17.18 5.04
C ASN A 131 9.57 16.90 6.54
N ILE A 132 10.10 17.90 7.26
CA ILE A 132 10.52 17.82 8.66
C ILE A 132 9.60 18.68 9.54
N ILE A 133 9.23 18.14 10.70
CA ILE A 133 8.36 18.84 11.66
C ILE A 133 9.17 19.31 12.88
N THR A 134 10.13 18.52 13.36
CA THR A 134 10.97 18.88 14.52
C THR A 134 12.47 18.81 14.21
N PRO A 135 13.34 19.48 15.00
CA PRO A 135 14.79 19.35 14.87
C PRO A 135 15.31 17.90 15.03
N GLU A 136 14.68 17.08 15.88
CA GLU A 136 15.04 15.66 16.01
C GLU A 136 14.77 14.87 14.73
N ASP A 137 13.70 15.21 14.01
CA ASP A 137 13.36 14.60 12.73
C ASP A 137 14.42 14.91 11.66
N GLN A 138 15.14 16.04 11.76
CA GLN A 138 16.25 16.36 10.86
C GLN A 138 17.41 15.39 11.01
N ASN A 139 17.89 15.15 12.23
CA ASN A 139 19.00 14.22 12.46
C ASN A 139 18.64 12.79 12.00
N LYS A 140 17.38 12.39 12.24
CA LYS A 140 16.86 11.11 11.75
C LYS A 140 16.85 11.08 10.22
N HIS A 141 16.29 12.10 9.58
CA HIS A 141 16.23 12.21 8.12
C HIS A 141 17.62 12.16 7.49
N ASP A 142 18.60 12.86 8.05
CA ASP A 142 19.97 12.87 7.54
C ASP A 142 20.63 11.50 7.67
N THR A 143 20.39 10.81 8.79
CA THR A 143 20.86 9.43 9.00
C THR A 143 20.21 8.47 7.99
N GLU A 144 18.91 8.57 7.78
CA GLU A 144 18.17 7.77 6.80
C GLU A 144 18.73 7.96 5.39
N MET A 145 19.00 9.20 5.00
CA MET A 145 19.58 9.53 3.70
C MET A 145 21.02 9.04 3.56
N GLN A 146 21.85 9.14 4.61
CA GLN A 146 23.20 8.57 4.59
C GLN A 146 23.17 7.05 4.36
N ILE A 147 22.27 6.33 5.03
CA ILE A 147 22.12 4.88 4.85
C ILE A 147 21.71 4.57 3.40
N ILE A 148 20.72 5.28 2.86
CA ILE A 148 20.25 5.07 1.48
C ILE A 148 21.37 5.31 0.48
N LEU A 149 22.11 6.43 0.59
CA LEU A 149 23.18 6.76 -0.35
C LEU A 149 24.38 5.80 -0.22
N LYS A 150 24.60 5.20 0.95
CA LYS A 150 25.67 4.22 1.20
C LYS A 150 25.33 2.81 0.68
N TYR A 151 24.08 2.37 0.82
CA TYR A 151 23.71 0.96 0.59
C TYR A 151 22.78 0.73 -0.60
N SER A 152 22.10 1.75 -1.10
CA SER A 152 21.27 1.65 -2.30
C SER A 152 22.11 1.72 -3.59
N PRO A 153 21.51 1.43 -4.76
CA PRO A 153 22.16 1.66 -6.05
C PRO A 153 22.37 3.15 -6.37
N PHE A 154 21.71 4.05 -5.64
CA PHE A 154 21.75 5.49 -5.89
C PHE A 154 22.72 6.15 -4.93
N ARG A 155 23.95 6.39 -5.41
CA ARG A 155 25.06 6.89 -4.59
C ARG A 155 25.10 8.42 -4.45
N CYS A 156 24.21 9.12 -5.14
CA CYS A 156 24.10 10.57 -5.02
C CYS A 156 22.63 11.01 -5.01
N ILE A 157 22.41 12.20 -4.44
CA ILE A 157 21.08 12.83 -4.31
C ILE A 157 20.39 13.00 -5.67
N LYS A 158 21.16 13.33 -6.72
CA LYS A 158 20.64 13.49 -8.07
C LYS A 158 20.01 12.20 -8.61
N ASP A 159 20.72 11.08 -8.50
CA ASP A 159 20.22 9.78 -9.00
C ASP A 159 19.07 9.24 -8.16
N PHE A 160 19.08 9.53 -6.85
CA PHE A 160 17.99 9.22 -5.94
C PHE A 160 16.71 9.96 -6.34
N PHE A 161 16.77 11.30 -6.49
CA PHE A 161 15.60 12.08 -6.88
C PHE A 161 15.15 11.84 -8.32
N TYR A 162 16.06 11.45 -9.20
CA TYR A 162 15.70 11.03 -10.56
C TYR A 162 14.71 9.86 -10.54
N GLN A 163 14.69 9.00 -9.50
CA GLN A 163 13.70 7.93 -9.41
C GLN A 163 12.28 8.46 -9.18
N PHE A 164 12.09 9.54 -8.42
CA PHE A 164 10.78 10.19 -8.29
C PHE A 164 10.32 10.81 -9.62
N ASP A 165 11.24 11.36 -10.42
CA ASP A 165 10.92 11.96 -11.71
C ASP A 165 10.45 10.92 -12.75
N ARG A 166 10.69 9.62 -12.49
CA ARG A 166 10.20 8.52 -13.33
C ARG A 166 8.74 8.17 -13.07
N ILE A 167 8.18 8.63 -11.94
CA ILE A 167 6.75 8.55 -11.66
C ILE A 167 6.10 9.77 -12.31
N LYS A 168 5.49 9.57 -13.48
CA LYS A 168 4.99 10.67 -14.31
C LYS A 168 3.72 11.30 -13.76
N GLY A 169 2.94 10.54 -13.00
CA GLY A 169 1.69 11.00 -12.40
C GLY A 169 1.86 11.98 -11.23
N GLU A 170 0.74 12.57 -10.81
CA GLU A 170 0.65 13.30 -9.52
C GLU A 170 0.74 12.35 -8.33
N SER A 171 0.33 11.09 -8.54
CA SER A 171 0.54 9.98 -7.64
C SER A 171 1.12 8.78 -8.37
N GLY A 172 1.74 7.88 -7.62
CA GLY A 172 2.28 6.63 -8.17
C GLY A 172 3.30 5.99 -7.26
N THR A 173 3.73 4.78 -7.63
CA THR A 173 4.73 4.03 -6.87
C THR A 173 5.69 3.33 -7.81
N LEU A 174 6.96 3.42 -7.45
CA LEU A 174 8.09 2.79 -8.09
C LEU A 174 8.79 1.88 -7.09
N VAL A 175 8.73 0.57 -7.29
CA VAL A 175 9.46 -0.43 -6.48
C VAL A 175 10.65 -0.94 -7.29
N ILE A 176 11.83 -0.93 -6.69
CA ILE A 176 13.06 -1.45 -7.29
C ILE A 176 13.62 -2.51 -6.34
N ILE A 177 13.72 -3.75 -6.84
CA ILE A 177 14.35 -4.87 -6.13
C ILE A 177 15.67 -5.16 -6.81
N TYR A 178 16.75 -5.27 -6.04
CA TYR A 178 18.10 -5.52 -6.52
C TYR A 178 18.83 -6.52 -5.61
N ASN A 179 20.07 -6.87 -5.98
CA ASN A 179 20.78 -7.99 -5.37
C ASN A 179 19.92 -9.26 -5.43
N MET A 180 19.54 -9.60 -6.66
CA MET A 180 18.65 -10.70 -7.01
C MET A 180 19.23 -12.03 -6.53
N LYS A 181 18.37 -12.93 -6.08
CA LYS A 181 18.82 -14.28 -5.75
C LYS A 181 19.23 -15.02 -7.02
N LEU A 182 20.39 -15.66 -6.92
CA LEU A 182 20.96 -16.47 -7.98
C LEU A 182 20.70 -17.95 -7.68
N LEU A 183 20.56 -18.73 -8.74
CA LEU A 183 20.60 -20.19 -8.71
C LEU A 183 22.02 -20.67 -8.41
N ASP A 184 22.18 -21.96 -8.10
CA ASP A 184 23.49 -22.56 -7.78
C ASP A 184 24.51 -22.43 -8.93
N ASN A 185 24.02 -22.32 -10.17
CA ASN A 185 24.85 -22.07 -11.35
C ASN A 185 25.24 -20.59 -11.54
N GLY A 186 24.88 -19.71 -10.61
CA GLY A 186 25.15 -18.27 -10.65
C GLY A 186 24.22 -17.46 -11.56
N SER A 187 23.26 -18.09 -12.24
CA SER A 187 22.27 -17.38 -13.07
C SER A 187 21.13 -16.81 -12.23
N ALA A 188 20.49 -15.74 -12.70
CA ALA A 188 19.29 -15.22 -12.05
C ALA A 188 18.14 -16.23 -12.22
N GLU A 189 17.39 -16.49 -11.15
CA GLU A 189 16.21 -17.38 -11.19
C GLU A 189 15.12 -16.85 -12.15
N LEU A 190 15.12 -15.54 -12.40
CA LEU A 190 14.17 -14.90 -13.28
C LEU A 190 14.79 -14.53 -14.63
N ASP A 191 14.36 -15.24 -15.68
CA ASP A 191 14.58 -14.80 -17.06
C ASP A 191 13.34 -14.05 -17.57
N ILE A 192 13.41 -12.72 -17.64
CA ILE A 192 12.38 -11.87 -18.28
C ILE A 192 12.81 -11.44 -19.69
N THR A 193 13.93 -11.93 -20.21
CA THR A 193 14.47 -11.52 -21.51
C THR A 193 14.10 -12.49 -22.62
N THR A 194 14.02 -13.77 -22.30
CA THR A 194 13.67 -14.81 -23.26
C THR A 194 12.15 -14.94 -23.35
N ASP A 195 11.51 -14.18 -24.26
CA ASP A 195 10.10 -14.37 -24.64
C ASP A 195 9.90 -15.68 -25.45
N ALA A 196 10.96 -16.44 -25.75
CA ALA A 196 10.91 -17.60 -26.63
C ALA A 196 10.39 -18.87 -25.90
N PRO A 197 9.40 -19.59 -26.48
CA PRO A 197 9.13 -20.94 -26.04
C PRO A 197 10.39 -21.79 -26.29
N SER A 198 10.90 -22.44 -25.25
CA SER A 198 11.93 -23.46 -25.39
C SER A 198 11.47 -24.42 -26.48
N SER A 199 12.22 -24.51 -27.58
CA SER A 199 11.90 -25.37 -28.73
C SER A 199 12.14 -26.86 -28.44
N ASP A 200 12.38 -27.20 -27.17
CA ASP A 200 12.63 -28.54 -26.70
C ASP A 200 11.31 -29.30 -26.59
N LYS A 201 11.28 -30.45 -27.26
CA LYS A 201 10.09 -31.29 -27.47
C LYS A 201 9.64 -32.08 -26.23
N ASP A 202 10.19 -31.80 -25.04
CA ASP A 202 9.90 -32.47 -23.76
C ASP A 202 8.99 -31.65 -22.82
N ASP A 203 8.29 -30.67 -23.38
CA ASP A 203 7.64 -29.58 -22.64
C ASP A 203 6.23 -29.95 -22.15
N LEU A 204 6.14 -30.89 -21.20
CA LEU A 204 4.90 -31.19 -20.46
C LEU A 204 4.51 -30.08 -19.44
N MET A 205 5.34 -29.06 -19.27
CA MET A 205 5.10 -28.00 -18.30
C MET A 205 4.15 -26.92 -18.84
N GLU A 206 3.16 -26.59 -18.02
CA GLU A 206 2.17 -25.58 -18.35
C GLU A 206 2.84 -24.20 -18.56
N PRO A 207 2.48 -23.43 -19.60
CA PRO A 207 3.14 -22.17 -19.95
C PRO A 207 3.24 -21.16 -18.81
N HIS A 208 2.22 -21.12 -17.93
CA HIS A 208 2.15 -20.19 -16.80
C HIS A 208 3.13 -20.52 -15.66
N LYS A 209 3.81 -21.67 -15.68
CA LYS A 209 4.84 -22.03 -14.71
C LYS A 209 6.24 -21.61 -15.13
N ARG A 210 6.44 -21.27 -16.40
CA ARG A 210 7.76 -20.90 -16.98
C ARG A 210 7.82 -19.49 -17.55
N SER A 211 6.68 -18.94 -18.00
CA SER A 211 6.61 -17.60 -18.56
C SER A 211 5.83 -16.69 -17.64
N LEU A 212 6.49 -15.65 -17.12
CA LEU A 212 5.83 -14.61 -16.33
C LEU A 212 4.71 -13.94 -17.14
N ARG A 213 4.91 -13.74 -18.45
CA ARG A 213 3.89 -13.20 -19.35
C ARG A 213 2.65 -14.10 -19.42
N ALA A 214 2.83 -15.42 -19.55
CA ALA A 214 1.72 -16.36 -19.56
C ALA A 214 1.01 -16.40 -18.19
N TYR A 215 1.77 -16.39 -17.10
CA TYR A 215 1.23 -16.34 -15.73
C TYR A 215 0.37 -15.09 -15.49
N VAL A 216 0.91 -13.90 -15.80
CA VAL A 216 0.20 -12.63 -15.64
C VAL A 216 -1.05 -12.57 -16.53
N SER A 217 -1.03 -13.20 -17.71
CA SER A 217 -2.19 -13.19 -18.62
C SER A 217 -3.46 -13.82 -18.03
N ILE A 218 -3.32 -14.71 -17.05
CA ILE A 218 -4.42 -15.44 -16.41
C ILE A 218 -4.52 -15.17 -14.91
N LEU A 219 -3.69 -14.27 -14.37
CA LEU A 219 -3.59 -13.99 -12.94
C LEU A 219 -4.93 -13.54 -12.33
N TYR A 220 -5.75 -12.87 -13.12
CA TYR A 220 -7.03 -12.30 -12.67
C TYR A 220 -8.20 -12.76 -13.51
N ALA A 221 -9.28 -13.18 -12.83
CA ALA A 221 -10.54 -13.56 -13.49
C ALA A 221 -11.20 -12.39 -14.23
N ASP A 222 -11.14 -11.17 -13.66
CA ASP A 222 -11.55 -9.92 -14.31
C ASP A 222 -10.36 -8.96 -14.38
N PRO A 223 -9.55 -8.99 -15.45
CA PRO A 223 -8.40 -8.12 -15.62
C PRO A 223 -8.85 -6.71 -16.04
N ARG A 224 -8.48 -5.70 -15.24
CA ARG A 224 -8.76 -4.27 -15.52
C ARG A 224 -7.50 -3.44 -15.66
N MET A 225 -6.51 -3.68 -14.79
CA MET A 225 -5.18 -3.06 -14.86
C MET A 225 -4.41 -3.63 -16.04
N LYS A 226 -3.81 -2.77 -16.87
CA LYS A 226 -2.91 -3.19 -17.96
C LYS A 226 -1.53 -3.46 -17.38
N VAL A 227 -0.92 -4.58 -17.75
CA VAL A 227 0.45 -4.91 -17.33
C VAL A 227 1.34 -4.93 -18.55
N HIS A 228 2.48 -4.25 -18.50
CA HIS A 228 3.54 -4.35 -19.50
C HIS A 228 4.75 -5.04 -18.89
N ILE A 229 5.36 -5.95 -19.63
CA ILE A 229 6.60 -6.62 -19.26
C ILE A 229 7.61 -6.31 -20.36
N GLN A 230 8.73 -5.69 -20.01
CA GLN A 230 9.75 -5.20 -20.96
C GLN A 230 9.14 -4.31 -22.07
N CYS A 231 8.37 -3.29 -21.68
CA CYS A 231 7.65 -2.37 -22.59
C CYS A 231 6.56 -3.06 -23.45
N ARG A 232 6.33 -4.36 -23.30
CA ARG A 232 5.33 -5.10 -24.10
C ARG A 232 4.11 -5.43 -23.28
N LYS A 233 2.95 -4.97 -23.72
CA LYS A 233 1.66 -5.24 -23.08
C LYS A 233 1.40 -6.74 -23.01
N VAL A 234 1.03 -7.21 -21.82
CA VAL A 234 0.56 -8.58 -21.61
C VAL A 234 -0.89 -8.67 -22.09
N GLN A 235 -1.18 -9.64 -22.96
CA GLN A 235 -2.55 -9.90 -23.41
C GLN A 235 -3.29 -10.72 -22.34
N THR A 236 -3.94 -10.03 -21.40
CA THR A 236 -4.75 -10.65 -20.36
C THR A 236 -6.00 -11.31 -20.93
N LYS A 237 -6.38 -12.46 -20.37
CA LYS A 237 -7.51 -13.27 -20.83
C LYS A 237 -8.49 -13.48 -19.70
N ARG A 238 -9.78 -13.33 -19.98
CA ARG A 238 -10.84 -13.87 -19.13
C ARG A 238 -10.97 -15.35 -19.46
N LEU A 239 -10.54 -16.23 -18.55
CA LEU A 239 -10.48 -17.68 -18.83
C LEU A 239 -11.82 -18.23 -19.32
N LEU A 240 -12.94 -17.76 -18.77
CA LEU A 240 -14.28 -18.20 -19.20
C LEU A 240 -14.58 -17.90 -20.68
N ASP A 241 -14.00 -16.85 -21.24
CA ASP A 241 -14.21 -16.46 -22.64
C ASP A 241 -13.32 -17.26 -23.60
N THR A 242 -12.41 -18.10 -23.06
CA THR A 242 -11.48 -18.93 -23.85
C THR A 242 -11.89 -20.39 -23.98
N LEU A 243 -12.98 -20.79 -23.30
CA LEU A 243 -13.42 -22.18 -23.20
C LEU A 243 -14.59 -22.45 -24.15
N TYR A 244 -14.61 -23.65 -24.72
CA TYR A 244 -15.75 -24.14 -25.52
C TYR A 244 -16.90 -24.62 -24.63
N ALA A 245 -18.14 -24.27 -25.00
CA ALA A 245 -19.38 -24.77 -24.38
C ALA A 245 -19.42 -24.67 -22.84
N VAL A 246 -19.06 -23.49 -22.30
CA VAL A 246 -19.05 -23.23 -20.85
C VAL A 246 -20.41 -23.50 -20.22
N LYS A 247 -20.43 -24.31 -19.16
CA LYS A 247 -21.60 -24.54 -18.31
C LYS A 247 -21.39 -23.90 -16.94
N ARG A 248 -22.47 -23.36 -16.36
CA ARG A 248 -22.46 -22.77 -15.02
C ARG A 248 -23.27 -23.63 -14.07
N TYR A 249 -22.71 -23.87 -12.89
CA TYR A 249 -23.35 -24.64 -11.82
C TYR A 249 -23.36 -23.78 -10.56
N ASN A 250 -24.55 -23.62 -9.97
CA ASN A 250 -24.70 -22.87 -8.73
C ASN A 250 -24.37 -23.77 -7.54
N PHE A 251 -23.33 -23.42 -6.79
CA PHE A 251 -22.94 -24.12 -5.57
C PHE A 251 -23.41 -23.35 -4.34
N ALA A 252 -24.38 -23.91 -3.61
CA ALA A 252 -24.89 -23.32 -2.38
C ALA A 252 -24.00 -23.66 -1.18
N SER A 253 -23.15 -22.72 -0.74
CA SER A 253 -22.27 -22.92 0.41
C SER A 253 -22.95 -22.51 1.72
N LYS A 254 -23.19 -23.49 2.61
CA LYS A 254 -23.67 -23.23 3.99
C LYS A 254 -22.69 -22.33 4.74
N THR A 255 -21.38 -22.56 4.60
CA THR A 255 -20.34 -21.77 5.25
C THR A 255 -20.34 -20.31 4.81
N PHE A 256 -20.58 -20.05 3.51
CA PHE A 256 -20.69 -18.68 3.00
C PHE A 256 -21.90 -17.97 3.62
N ARG A 257 -23.06 -18.64 3.64
CA ARG A 257 -24.29 -18.11 4.26
C ARG A 257 -24.09 -17.76 5.73
N THR A 258 -23.55 -18.70 6.52
CA THR A 258 -23.34 -18.47 7.96
C THR A 258 -22.35 -17.34 8.25
N ARG A 259 -21.31 -17.16 7.41
CA ARG A 259 -20.38 -16.03 7.54
C ARG A 259 -21.07 -14.70 7.22
N ALA A 260 -21.82 -14.64 6.11
CA ALA A 260 -22.56 -13.43 5.73
C ALA A 260 -23.60 -13.03 6.78
N GLU A 261 -24.33 -14.00 7.36
CA GLU A 261 -25.28 -13.75 8.46
C GLU A 261 -24.58 -13.21 9.70
N ARG A 262 -23.40 -13.74 10.05
CA ARG A 262 -22.58 -13.26 11.18
C ARG A 262 -22.06 -11.84 10.95
N ASP A 263 -21.56 -11.55 9.76
CA ASP A 263 -21.05 -10.22 9.42
C ASP A 263 -22.17 -9.18 9.43
N LEU A 264 -23.37 -9.55 8.94
CA LEU A 264 -24.57 -8.72 9.02
C LEU A 264 -25.00 -8.47 10.48
N ALA A 265 -24.97 -9.50 11.33
CA ALA A 265 -25.31 -9.36 12.74
C ALA A 265 -24.33 -8.42 13.46
N LYS A 266 -23.03 -8.56 13.17
CA LYS A 266 -22.00 -7.67 13.70
C LYS A 266 -22.21 -6.22 13.25
N ALA A 267 -22.42 -5.98 11.95
CA ALA A 267 -22.65 -4.65 11.42
C ALA A 267 -23.89 -3.98 12.04
N LYS A 268 -24.98 -4.74 12.25
CA LYS A 268 -26.17 -4.24 12.95
C LYS A 268 -25.87 -3.83 14.39
N ASN A 269 -25.04 -4.60 15.09
CA ASN A 269 -24.63 -4.27 16.45
C ASN A 269 -23.76 -3.01 16.49
N ASP A 270 -22.79 -2.90 15.59
CA ASP A 270 -21.89 -1.75 15.50
C ASP A 270 -22.66 -0.45 15.21
N VAL A 271 -23.67 -0.51 14.33
CA VAL A 271 -24.60 0.62 14.07
C VAL A 271 -25.39 0.99 15.32
N LYS A 272 -25.87 0.00 16.09
CA LYS A 272 -26.63 0.25 17.33
C LYS A 272 -25.77 0.97 18.37
N VAL A 273 -24.54 0.50 18.58
CA VAL A 273 -23.58 1.12 19.50
C VAL A 273 -23.23 2.55 19.03
N GLY A 274 -22.97 2.74 17.73
CA GLY A 274 -22.69 4.06 17.17
C GLY A 274 -23.84 5.05 17.40
N LYS A 275 -25.09 4.61 17.23
CA LYS A 275 -26.27 5.45 17.53
C LYS A 275 -26.35 5.84 19.01
N GLN A 276 -26.03 4.92 19.92
CA GLN A 276 -26.02 5.20 21.35
C GLN A 276 -24.93 6.21 21.73
N LEU A 277 -23.73 6.07 21.17
CA LEU A 277 -22.63 7.02 21.39
C LEU A 277 -23.00 8.43 20.91
N ILE A 278 -23.62 8.54 19.73
CA ILE A 278 -24.11 9.83 19.22
C ILE A 278 -25.15 10.43 20.18
N HIS A 279 -26.08 9.63 20.67
CA HIS A 279 -27.09 10.10 21.62
C HIS A 279 -26.47 10.61 22.93
N CYS A 280 -25.52 9.88 23.52
CA CYS A 280 -24.79 10.33 24.71
C CYS A 280 -24.00 11.62 24.43
N PHE A 281 -23.30 11.71 23.30
CA PHE A 281 -22.56 12.90 22.93
C PHE A 281 -23.45 14.14 22.79
N LEU A 282 -24.64 13.98 22.17
CA LEU A 282 -25.61 15.07 22.06
C LEU A 282 -26.13 15.53 23.43
N GLN A 283 -26.31 14.61 24.38
CA GLN A 283 -26.68 14.95 25.76
C GLN A 283 -25.55 15.72 26.47
N ASP A 284 -24.30 15.30 26.29
CA ASP A 284 -23.14 15.99 26.88
C ASP A 284 -22.98 17.41 26.31
N VAL A 285 -23.17 17.59 25.00
CA VAL A 285 -23.15 18.92 24.35
C VAL A 285 -24.29 19.80 24.87
N GLN A 286 -25.51 19.26 25.00
CA GLN A 286 -26.63 20.00 25.58
C GLN A 286 -26.35 20.41 27.03
N PHE A 287 -25.74 19.52 27.82
CA PHE A 287 -25.36 19.81 29.20
C PHE A 287 -24.27 20.89 29.27
N TYR A 288 -23.29 20.87 28.38
CA TYR A 288 -22.26 21.90 28.28
C TYR A 288 -22.83 23.26 27.91
N ILE A 289 -23.72 23.32 26.90
CA ILE A 289 -24.42 24.56 26.52
C ILE A 289 -25.21 25.11 27.71
N PHE A 290 -25.95 24.25 28.42
CA PHE A 290 -26.71 24.64 29.61
C PHE A 290 -25.82 25.22 30.72
N ILE A 291 -24.64 24.64 30.96
CA ILE A 291 -23.66 25.16 31.90
C ILE A 291 -23.16 26.54 31.46
N VAL A 292 -22.74 26.69 30.20
CA VAL A 292 -22.24 27.97 29.66
C VAL A 292 -23.30 29.06 29.74
N ASP A 293 -24.57 28.74 29.45
CA ASP A 293 -25.68 29.68 29.57
C ASP A 293 -25.89 30.13 31.03
N ILE A 294 -25.83 29.22 32.01
CA ILE A 294 -25.93 29.56 33.44
C ILE A 294 -24.80 30.49 33.87
N TYR A 295 -23.54 30.16 33.53
CA TYR A 295 -22.39 30.99 33.90
C TYR A 295 -22.40 32.34 33.18
N GLY A 296 -22.82 32.38 31.91
CA GLY A 296 -23.01 33.62 31.15
C GLY A 296 -24.08 34.53 31.78
N TYR A 297 -25.22 33.96 32.18
CA TYR A 297 -26.29 34.70 32.88
C TYR A 297 -25.86 35.20 34.27
N ALA A 298 -25.10 34.40 35.02
CA ALA A 298 -24.57 34.81 36.32
C ALA A 298 -23.57 35.98 36.19
N HIS A 299 -22.72 35.96 35.16
CA HIS A 299 -21.73 37.00 34.92
C HIS A 299 -22.37 38.34 34.49
N LEU A 300 -23.48 38.28 33.73
CA LEU A 300 -24.28 39.44 33.34
C LEU A 300 -25.02 40.11 34.51
N ARG A 301 -25.37 39.36 35.57
CA ARG A 301 -26.01 39.91 36.80
C ARG A 301 -25.04 40.59 37.77
N MET A 302 -23.73 40.35 37.63
CA MET A 302 -22.70 40.95 38.50
C MET A 302 -22.09 42.23 37.92
N LEU A 303 -22.54 42.67 36.74
CA LEU A 303 -22.12 43.94 36.14
C LEU A 303 -22.89 45.12 36.77
N PRO A 304 -22.23 46.22 37.16
CA PRO A 304 -22.91 47.44 37.61
C PRO A 304 -23.87 47.98 36.54
N ASN A 305 -25.03 48.50 36.96
CA ASN A 305 -26.15 48.97 36.13
C ASN A 305 -25.83 50.06 35.07
N SER A 306 -24.58 50.45 34.86
CA SER A 306 -24.18 51.53 33.95
C SER A 306 -23.75 51.09 32.55
N LEU A 307 -23.76 49.79 32.23
CA LEU A 307 -23.32 49.28 30.90
C LEU A 307 -24.23 48.18 30.32
N VAL A 308 -25.56 48.37 30.36
CA VAL A 308 -26.51 47.49 29.64
C VAL A 308 -26.88 48.12 28.29
N PRO A 309 -26.47 47.56 27.13
CA PRO A 309 -26.99 48.01 25.84
C PRO A 309 -28.40 47.46 25.61
N HIS A 310 -29.32 48.35 25.23
CA HIS A 310 -30.70 48.01 24.89
C HIS A 310 -30.81 47.37 23.48
N ARG A 311 -31.59 46.26 23.41
CA ARG A 311 -32.38 45.68 22.28
C ARG A 311 -31.82 44.43 21.56
N PRO A 312 -32.66 43.67 20.84
CA PRO A 312 -34.07 43.29 21.08
C PRO A 312 -34.28 41.75 21.05
N TYR A 313 -35.45 41.32 21.55
CA TYR A 313 -35.96 39.95 21.53
C TYR A 313 -35.74 39.20 20.20
N GLY A 314 -34.96 38.11 20.25
CA GLY A 314 -34.81 37.11 19.19
C GLY A 314 -35.39 35.77 19.65
N LYS A 315 -36.32 35.24 18.86
CA LYS A 315 -37.12 34.02 19.11
C LYS A 315 -36.30 32.81 19.55
N PHE A 316 -36.75 32.15 20.62
CA PHE A 316 -36.42 30.76 20.92
C PHE A 316 -36.74 29.87 19.70
N MET A 317 -35.71 29.29 19.09
CA MET A 317 -35.87 28.19 18.14
C MET A 317 -36.05 26.91 18.97
N ARG A 318 -37.26 26.34 18.96
CA ARG A 318 -37.49 24.96 19.38
C ARG A 318 -36.84 24.03 18.35
N LEU A 319 -35.89 23.21 18.78
CA LEU A 319 -35.48 22.03 18.04
C LEU A 319 -36.41 20.88 18.42
N ASN A 320 -37.24 20.45 17.46
CA ASN A 320 -37.76 19.08 17.38
C ASN A 320 -36.72 18.22 16.67
#